data_AF-S4XPA8-F1
#
_entry.id   AF-S4XPA8-F1
#
_cell.length_a   1.000
_cell.length_b   1.000
_cell.length_c   1.000
_cell.angle_alpha   90.00
_cell.angle_beta   90.00
_cell.angle_gamma   90.00
#
_symmetry.space_group_name_H-M   'P 1'
#
loop_
_entity.id
_entity.type
_entity.pdbx_description
1 polymer ?
#
loop_
_entity_poly.entity_id
_entity_poly.type
_entity_poly.pdbx_seq_one_letter_code
_entity_poly.pdbx_strand_id
1 'polypeptide(L)'
;MLFRVRPIHAARRRPATAAPLAPLLTLAVVFLASLAGCAPRLVPFTHELRVQHGLSDRDVKGLQFYVSHDIALRRELTAESSRITSSHTLLLVSGKVIEEVVVEERTPGVVVGARGGVLSVSFEPGATLSFSAAPEPEPAPPPPPFPGFATPPDPFPGNAAPLLAIPSAAGDATTLGGNYWLAAGPGGEVRYQGKAFSAIEDSLRAHLLIDADALEEVALRRTVLPGVRLSGR
;
A
#
# COMPACT_ATOMS: atom_id res chain seq x y z
N MET A 1 -58.12 -74.83 -5.80
CA MET A 1 -57.79 -73.69 -6.68
C MET A 1 -59.04 -72.85 -6.89
N LEU A 2 -59.10 -71.65 -6.33
CA LEU A 2 -60.11 -70.64 -6.69
C LEU A 2 -59.49 -69.26 -6.41
N PHE A 3 -58.88 -68.66 -7.45
CA PHE A 3 -58.40 -67.29 -7.40
C PHE A 3 -59.57 -66.35 -7.64
N ARG A 4 -59.95 -65.58 -6.62
CA ARG A 4 -60.97 -64.52 -6.69
C ARG A 4 -60.26 -63.18 -6.90
N VAL A 5 -60.29 -62.68 -8.13
CA VAL A 5 -59.78 -61.36 -8.51
C VAL A 5 -60.72 -60.29 -7.94
N ARG A 6 -60.19 -59.33 -7.16
CA ARG A 6 -60.92 -58.12 -6.72
C ARG A 6 -60.52 -56.93 -7.59
N PRO A 7 -61.47 -56.07 -7.99
CA PRO A 7 -61.20 -54.92 -8.86
C PRO A 7 -60.52 -53.77 -8.10
N ILE A 8 -59.66 -53.05 -8.83
CA ILE A 8 -58.89 -51.89 -8.37
C ILE A 8 -59.82 -50.67 -8.35
N HIS A 9 -60.05 -50.10 -7.16
CA HIS A 9 -60.70 -48.80 -7.03
C HIS A 9 -59.72 -47.68 -7.37
N ALA A 10 -60.08 -46.87 -8.37
CA ALA A 10 -59.35 -45.68 -8.78
C ALA A 10 -59.43 -44.60 -7.67
N ALA A 11 -58.27 -44.24 -7.12
CA ALA A 11 -58.14 -43.14 -6.16
C ALA A 11 -58.14 -41.78 -6.88
N ARG A 12 -59.12 -40.94 -6.54
CA ARG A 12 -59.31 -39.57 -7.02
C ARG A 12 -58.16 -38.68 -6.51
N ARG A 13 -57.31 -38.17 -7.42
CA ARG A 13 -56.24 -37.21 -7.08
C ARG A 13 -56.85 -35.84 -6.74
N ARG A 14 -56.51 -35.29 -5.58
CA ARG A 14 -56.79 -33.89 -5.21
C ARG A 14 -55.72 -32.98 -5.86
N PRO A 15 -56.07 -31.78 -6.36
CA PRO A 15 -55.08 -30.82 -6.80
C PRO A 15 -54.38 -30.20 -5.59
N ALA A 16 -53.04 -30.22 -5.59
CA ALA A 16 -52.23 -29.49 -4.62
C ALA A 16 -52.24 -28.01 -5.00
N THR A 17 -52.79 -27.17 -4.12
CA THR A 17 -52.75 -25.72 -4.23
C THR A 17 -51.29 -25.27 -4.07
N ALA A 18 -50.70 -24.75 -5.14
CA ALA A 18 -49.36 -24.17 -5.11
C ALA A 18 -49.38 -22.87 -4.29
N ALA A 19 -48.62 -22.82 -3.20
CA ALA A 19 -48.37 -21.59 -2.47
C ALA A 19 -47.53 -20.63 -3.35
N PRO A 20 -47.77 -19.30 -3.32
CA PRO A 20 -47.02 -18.37 -4.14
C PRO A 20 -45.58 -18.25 -3.59
N LEU A 21 -44.62 -18.87 -4.29
CA LEU A 21 -43.17 -18.83 -4.01
C LEU A 21 -42.53 -17.47 -4.36
N ALA A 22 -43.26 -16.56 -5.02
CA ALA A 22 -42.74 -15.31 -5.55
C ALA A 22 -42.30 -14.24 -4.52
N PRO A 23 -43.04 -13.97 -3.41
CA PRO A 23 -42.68 -12.86 -2.50
C PRO A 23 -41.52 -13.21 -1.55
N LEU A 24 -41.18 -14.49 -1.38
CA LEU A 24 -40.06 -14.95 -0.56
C LEU A 24 -38.71 -14.86 -1.30
N LEU A 25 -38.73 -15.05 -2.63
CA LEU A 25 -37.54 -14.90 -3.49
C LEU A 25 -37.13 -13.43 -3.67
N THR A 26 -38.08 -12.50 -3.72
CA THR A 26 -37.79 -11.06 -3.86
C THR A 26 -37.14 -10.45 -2.62
N LEU A 27 -37.54 -10.87 -1.41
CA LEU A 27 -36.93 -10.39 -0.16
C LEU A 27 -35.47 -10.85 -0.01
N ALA A 28 -35.16 -12.08 -0.46
CA ALA A 28 -33.81 -12.63 -0.43
C ALA A 28 -32.85 -11.90 -1.39
N VAL A 29 -33.33 -11.47 -2.56
CA VAL A 29 -32.52 -10.71 -3.54
C VAL A 29 -32.20 -9.29 -3.05
N VAL A 30 -33.15 -8.63 -2.39
CA VAL A 30 -32.93 -7.29 -1.79
C VAL A 30 -31.96 -7.36 -0.59
N PHE A 31 -32.02 -8.43 0.20
CA PHE A 31 -31.07 -8.66 1.30
C PHE A 31 -29.66 -9.00 0.81
N LEU A 32 -29.53 -9.68 -0.34
CA LEU A 32 -28.23 -9.99 -0.94
C LEU A 32 -27.57 -8.76 -1.59
N ALA A 33 -28.37 -7.80 -2.10
CA ALA A 33 -27.89 -6.57 -2.71
C ALA A 33 -27.39 -5.52 -1.70
N SER A 34 -27.75 -5.62 -0.41
CA SER A 34 -27.32 -4.70 0.65
C SER A 34 -25.99 -5.08 1.30
N LEU A 35 -25.39 -6.19 0.88
CA LEU A 35 -24.04 -6.63 1.29
C LEU A 35 -22.95 -6.23 0.27
N ALA A 36 -23.30 -5.54 -0.82
CA ALA A 36 -22.33 -4.93 -1.74
C ALA A 36 -21.68 -3.73 -1.03
N GLY A 37 -20.66 -4.05 -0.22
CA GLY A 37 -20.07 -3.20 0.80
C GLY A 37 -19.31 -1.99 0.28
N CYS A 38 -19.15 -1.02 1.17
CA CYS A 38 -18.22 0.10 1.07
C CYS A 38 -16.82 -0.45 0.78
N ALA A 39 -16.28 -0.19 -0.42
CA ALA A 39 -14.86 -0.39 -0.66
C ALA A 39 -14.08 0.63 0.19
N PRO A 40 -12.95 0.23 0.80
CA PRO A 40 -12.15 1.14 1.63
C PRO A 40 -11.71 2.33 0.78
N ARG A 41 -11.94 3.53 1.30
CA ARG A 41 -11.59 4.76 0.59
C ARG A 41 -10.12 5.07 0.87
N LEU A 42 -9.25 4.51 0.03
CA LEU A 42 -7.81 4.71 0.16
C LEU A 42 -7.42 6.14 -0.20
N VAL A 43 -6.68 6.79 0.69
CA VAL A 43 -6.12 8.14 0.50
C VAL A 43 -4.62 8.13 0.79
N PRO A 44 -3.82 8.98 0.12
CA PRO A 44 -2.40 9.12 0.44
C PRO A 44 -2.19 9.48 1.91
N PHE A 45 -1.31 8.72 2.57
CA PHE A 45 -0.85 9.08 3.89
C PHE A 45 0.29 10.08 3.75
N THR A 46 0.03 11.34 4.12
CA THR A 46 1.02 12.42 4.02
C THR A 46 1.48 12.86 5.40
N HIS A 47 2.62 13.55 5.45
CA HIS A 47 3.13 14.13 6.68
C HIS A 47 2.14 15.16 7.26
N GLU A 48 1.48 15.93 6.40
CA GLU A 48 0.48 16.94 6.79
C GLU A 48 -0.73 16.28 7.43
N LEU A 49 -1.27 15.21 6.83
CA LEU A 49 -2.39 14.46 7.39
C LEU A 49 -2.02 13.92 8.78
N ARG A 50 -0.81 13.38 8.92
CA ARG A 50 -0.29 12.92 10.21
C ARG A 50 -0.27 14.03 11.27
N VAL A 51 0.22 15.22 10.91
CA VAL A 51 0.31 16.38 11.82
C VAL A 51 -1.08 16.94 12.13
N GLN A 52 -1.95 17.09 11.13
CA GLN A 52 -3.31 17.62 11.26
C GLN A 52 -4.15 16.79 12.23
N HIS A 53 -4.05 15.46 12.17
CA HIS A 53 -4.74 14.56 13.09
C HIS A 53 -3.96 14.31 14.39
N GLY A 54 -2.74 14.86 14.51
CA GLY A 54 -1.86 14.70 15.67
C GLY A 54 -1.54 13.24 15.96
N LEU A 55 -1.26 12.44 14.92
CA LEU A 55 -1.00 11.00 15.03
C LEU A 55 0.42 10.75 15.57
N SER A 56 0.49 10.15 16.75
CA SER A 56 1.74 9.72 17.37
C SER A 56 2.34 8.51 16.66
N ASP A 57 3.60 8.20 16.94
CA ASP A 57 4.26 6.96 16.48
C ASP A 57 3.51 5.69 16.94
N ARG A 58 2.71 5.77 18.02
CA ARG A 58 1.88 4.66 18.48
C ARG A 58 0.59 4.56 17.67
N ASP A 59 -0.03 5.67 17.32
CA ASP A 59 -1.30 5.70 16.59
C ASP A 59 -1.11 5.16 15.17
N VAL A 60 -0.02 5.56 14.51
CA VAL A 60 0.32 5.04 13.17
C VAL A 60 0.52 3.53 13.16
N LYS A 61 0.97 2.91 14.25
CA LYS A 61 1.07 1.44 14.36
C LYS A 61 -0.28 0.73 14.42
N GLY A 62 -1.34 1.46 14.78
CA GLY A 62 -2.71 0.95 14.81
C GLY A 62 -3.43 1.07 13.46
N LEU A 63 -2.81 1.68 12.46
CA LEU A 63 -3.38 1.86 11.13
C LEU A 63 -2.96 0.73 10.18
N GLN A 64 -3.88 0.34 9.31
CA GLN A 64 -3.60 -0.49 8.16
C GLN A 64 -3.12 0.41 7.02
N PHE A 65 -1.93 0.10 6.47
CA PHE A 65 -1.39 0.78 5.30
C PHE A 65 -1.54 -0.08 4.06
N TYR A 66 -1.47 0.58 2.92
CA TYR A 66 -1.43 -0.02 1.61
C TYR A 66 -0.37 0.68 0.76
N VAL A 67 0.18 0.00 -0.23
CA VAL A 67 1.11 0.63 -1.19
C VAL A 67 0.35 1.15 -2.42
N SER A 68 0.74 2.31 -2.94
CA SER A 68 0.06 2.96 -4.07
C SER A 68 0.41 2.38 -5.44
N HIS A 69 1.60 1.79 -5.59
CA HIS A 69 2.15 1.26 -6.83
C HIS A 69 2.89 -0.04 -6.52
N ASP A 70 3.08 -0.88 -7.53
CA ASP A 70 3.93 -2.06 -7.40
C ASP A 70 5.35 -1.66 -6.98
N ILE A 71 5.92 -2.41 -6.05
CA ILE A 71 7.34 -2.31 -5.67
C ILE A 71 8.03 -3.57 -6.17
N ALA A 72 8.77 -3.44 -7.27
CA ALA A 72 9.62 -4.48 -7.82
C ALA A 72 11.08 -4.21 -7.45
N LEU A 73 11.68 -5.14 -6.71
CA LEU A 73 13.07 -5.09 -6.24
C LEU A 73 13.85 -6.24 -6.86
N ARG A 74 15.00 -5.93 -7.47
CA ARG A 74 15.87 -6.94 -8.09
C ARG A 74 17.28 -6.91 -7.54
N ARG A 75 17.90 -8.08 -7.46
CA ARG A 75 19.31 -8.23 -7.07
C ARG A 75 19.95 -9.41 -7.74
N GLU A 76 21.16 -9.24 -8.25
CA GLU A 76 21.94 -10.35 -8.80
C GLU A 76 22.46 -11.24 -7.66
N LEU A 77 22.23 -12.54 -7.78
CA LEU A 77 22.76 -13.55 -6.87
C LEU A 77 24.12 -14.02 -7.38
N THR A 78 25.12 -13.93 -6.50
CA THR A 78 26.41 -14.58 -6.68
C THR A 78 26.41 -15.95 -5.99
N ALA A 79 27.28 -16.86 -6.41
CA ALA A 79 27.36 -18.23 -5.90
C ALA A 79 27.46 -18.35 -4.36
N GLU A 80 27.96 -17.30 -3.69
CA GLU A 80 28.11 -17.24 -2.23
C GLU A 80 26.86 -16.74 -1.48
N SER A 81 25.84 -16.20 -2.17
CA SER A 81 24.70 -15.48 -1.55
C SER A 81 23.34 -16.19 -1.67
N SER A 82 23.34 -17.52 -1.83
CA SER A 82 22.17 -18.37 -2.17
C SER A 82 21.03 -18.48 -1.12
N ARG A 83 21.04 -17.72 -0.02
CA ARG A 83 19.93 -17.79 0.95
C ARG A 83 18.75 -16.95 0.45
N ILE A 84 17.77 -17.62 -0.16
CA ILE A 84 16.54 -17.03 -0.70
C ILE A 84 15.36 -17.46 0.18
N THR A 85 14.39 -16.56 0.35
CA THR A 85 13.15 -16.83 1.08
C THR A 85 12.10 -17.38 0.11
N SER A 86 11.22 -18.27 0.58
CA SER A 86 10.23 -18.97 -0.27
C SER A 86 9.23 -18.07 -1.01
N SER A 87 9.10 -16.80 -0.63
CA SER A 87 8.22 -15.81 -1.27
C SER A 87 8.85 -15.09 -2.46
N HIS A 88 10.15 -15.27 -2.72
CA HIS A 88 10.88 -14.53 -3.77
C HIS A 88 10.96 -15.34 -5.08
N THR A 89 11.04 -14.63 -6.20
CA THR A 89 11.16 -15.22 -7.53
C THR A 89 12.63 -15.22 -7.98
N LEU A 90 13.07 -16.31 -8.61
CA LEU A 90 14.38 -16.38 -9.27
C LEU A 90 14.21 -16.29 -10.79
N LEU A 91 14.92 -15.35 -11.41
CA LEU A 91 14.94 -15.16 -12.85
C LEU A 91 16.35 -15.43 -13.40
N LEU A 92 16.46 -16.16 -14.51
CA LEU A 92 17.72 -16.28 -15.24
C LEU A 92 17.72 -15.28 -16.39
N VAL A 93 18.49 -14.21 -16.25
CA VAL A 93 18.56 -13.12 -17.23
C VAL A 93 19.99 -12.98 -17.71
N SER A 94 20.24 -13.23 -18.99
CA SER A 94 21.58 -13.07 -19.61
C SER A 94 22.69 -13.84 -18.89
N GLY A 95 22.40 -15.06 -18.44
CA GLY A 95 23.35 -15.92 -17.71
C GLY A 95 23.55 -15.53 -16.24
N LYS A 96 22.85 -14.51 -15.74
CA LYS A 96 22.86 -14.08 -14.35
C LYS A 96 21.60 -14.55 -13.64
N VAL A 97 21.73 -15.00 -12.41
CA VAL A 97 20.60 -15.35 -11.55
C VAL A 97 20.18 -14.10 -10.80
N ILE A 98 18.93 -13.68 -10.99
CA ILE A 98 18.34 -12.50 -10.37
C ILE A 98 17.30 -12.95 -9.35
N GLU A 99 17.44 -12.49 -8.11
CA GLU A 99 16.38 -12.54 -7.09
C GLU A 99 15.47 -11.34 -7.28
N GLU A 100 14.17 -11.60 -7.40
CA GLU A 100 13.12 -10.60 -7.53
C GLU A 100 12.12 -10.70 -6.37
N VAL A 101 11.75 -9.54 -5.83
CA VAL A 101 10.69 -9.38 -4.84
C VAL A 101 9.69 -8.38 -5.39
N VAL A 102 8.41 -8.75 -5.39
CA VAL A 102 7.32 -7.88 -5.84
C VAL A 102 6.33 -7.71 -4.68
N VAL A 103 6.03 -6.45 -4.35
CA VAL A 103 4.90 -6.07 -3.50
C VAL A 103 3.88 -5.40 -4.40
N GLU A 104 2.75 -6.06 -4.63
CA GLU A 104 1.70 -5.54 -5.53
C GLU A 104 1.03 -4.29 -4.95
N GLU A 105 0.49 -3.45 -5.82
CA GLU A 105 -0.36 -2.33 -5.43
C GLU A 105 -1.47 -2.79 -4.48
N ARG A 106 -1.81 -1.93 -3.51
CA ARG A 106 -2.83 -2.22 -2.50
C ARG A 106 -2.52 -3.45 -1.63
N THR A 107 -1.27 -3.93 -1.58
CA THR A 107 -0.86 -4.93 -0.59
C THR A 107 -0.97 -4.34 0.82
N PRO A 108 -1.68 -5.00 1.76
CA PRO A 108 -1.80 -4.52 3.13
C PRO A 108 -0.46 -4.63 3.87
N GLY A 109 -0.05 -3.56 4.56
CA GLY A 109 1.13 -3.53 5.41
C GLY A 109 0.89 -2.86 6.77
N VAL A 110 1.67 -3.25 7.76
CA VAL A 110 1.62 -2.69 9.12
C VAL A 110 2.92 -2.00 9.48
N VAL A 111 2.82 -0.86 10.18
CA VAL A 111 4.01 -0.15 10.67
C VAL A 111 4.58 -0.91 11.86
N VAL A 112 5.84 -1.35 11.75
CA VAL A 112 6.58 -2.00 12.85
C VAL A 112 7.50 -1.01 13.57
N GLY A 113 7.94 0.04 12.88
CA GLY A 113 8.79 1.11 13.41
C GLY A 113 8.41 2.48 12.85
N ALA A 114 8.45 3.51 13.69
CA ALA A 114 8.22 4.89 13.28
C ALA A 114 9.22 5.78 14.04
N ARG A 115 10.01 6.59 13.33
CA ARG A 115 10.96 7.53 13.93
C ARG A 115 11.35 8.63 12.94
N GLY A 116 11.28 9.90 13.38
CA GLY A 116 11.87 11.01 12.64
C GLY A 116 11.38 11.17 11.20
N GLY A 117 10.09 10.94 10.95
CA GLY A 117 9.52 11.01 9.60
C GLY A 117 9.76 9.77 8.72
N VAL A 118 10.39 8.72 9.26
CA VAL A 118 10.55 7.42 8.61
C VAL A 118 9.60 6.40 9.23
N LEU A 119 8.91 5.65 8.37
CA LEU A 119 8.05 4.53 8.71
C LEU A 119 8.65 3.24 8.16
N SER A 120 8.83 2.25 9.02
CA SER A 120 9.21 0.88 8.63
C SER A 120 7.93 0.06 8.55
N VAL A 121 7.53 -0.31 7.33
CA VAL A 121 6.27 -1.01 7.01
C VAL A 121 6.56 -2.44 6.58
N SER A 122 5.86 -3.39 7.19
CA SER A 122 5.96 -4.82 6.89
C SER A 122 4.73 -5.25 6.10
N PHE A 123 4.96 -5.73 4.88
CA PHE A 123 3.93 -6.28 3.98
C PHE A 123 3.92 -7.82 3.99
N GLU A 124 5.00 -8.44 4.46
CA GLU A 124 5.09 -9.88 4.71
C GLU A 124 5.83 -10.14 6.03
N PRO A 125 5.59 -11.30 6.69
CA PRO A 125 6.25 -11.63 7.95
C PRO A 125 7.77 -11.61 7.85
N GLY A 126 8.43 -10.90 8.78
CA GLY A 126 9.89 -10.90 8.89
C GLY A 126 10.63 -9.98 7.91
N ALA A 127 9.92 -9.29 7.03
CA ALA A 127 10.48 -8.31 6.12
C ALA A 127 9.86 -6.93 6.30
N THR A 128 10.62 -5.89 5.96
CA THR A 128 10.20 -4.51 6.19
C THR A 128 10.84 -3.60 5.14
N LEU A 129 10.06 -2.66 4.63
CA LEU A 129 10.49 -1.57 3.75
C LEU A 129 10.42 -0.25 4.52
N SER A 130 11.34 0.66 4.21
CA SER A 130 11.37 1.98 4.83
C SER A 130 10.72 3.00 3.91
N PHE A 131 9.88 3.87 4.46
CA PHE A 131 9.25 4.97 3.77
C PHE A 131 9.53 6.26 4.51
N SER A 132 9.92 7.31 3.79
CA SER A 132 10.27 8.61 4.38
C SER A 132 9.36 9.70 3.84
N ALA A 133 8.91 10.59 4.72
CA ALA A 133 8.23 11.81 4.32
C ALA A 133 9.20 12.68 3.52
N ALA A 134 8.88 12.88 2.24
CA ALA A 134 9.62 13.75 1.36
C ALA A 134 8.65 14.41 0.35
N PRO A 135 8.98 15.61 -0.15
CA PRO A 135 8.29 16.15 -1.32
C PRO A 135 8.35 15.12 -2.46
N GLU A 136 7.37 15.16 -3.36
CA GLU A 136 7.29 14.21 -4.48
C GLU A 136 8.65 14.11 -5.20
N PRO A 137 9.19 12.89 -5.42
CA PRO A 137 10.49 12.74 -6.05
C PRO A 137 10.45 13.43 -7.42
N GLU A 138 11.26 14.49 -7.56
CA GLU A 138 11.37 15.18 -8.83
C GLU A 138 11.87 14.17 -9.89
N PRO A 139 11.29 14.16 -11.10
CA PRO A 139 11.84 13.39 -12.20
C PRO A 139 13.32 13.78 -12.38
N ALA A 140 14.17 12.78 -12.67
CA ALA A 140 15.61 13.01 -12.81
C ALA A 140 15.86 14.27 -13.67
N PRO A 141 16.70 15.21 -13.22
CA PRO A 141 16.95 16.42 -13.96
C PRO A 141 17.39 16.04 -15.38
N PRO A 142 16.91 16.74 -16.42
CA PRO A 142 17.36 16.47 -17.77
C PRO A 142 18.89 16.50 -17.79
N PRO A 143 19.55 15.59 -18.55
CA PRO A 143 21.01 15.59 -18.63
C PRO A 143 21.48 17.01 -18.96
N PRO A 144 22.56 17.49 -18.31
CA PRO A 144 23.05 18.83 -18.57
C PRO A 144 23.25 18.99 -20.09
N PRO A 145 22.85 20.12 -20.67
CA PRO A 145 23.06 20.35 -22.09
C PRO A 145 24.54 20.12 -22.40
N PHE A 146 24.82 19.28 -23.40
CA PHE A 146 26.18 18.96 -23.82
C PHE A 146 27.02 20.24 -23.97
N PRO A 147 28.26 20.29 -23.45
CA PRO A 147 29.14 21.44 -23.63
C PRO A 147 29.63 21.45 -25.08
N GLY A 148 28.84 22.03 -25.98
CA GLY A 148 29.14 22.01 -27.41
C GLY A 148 28.31 22.95 -28.27
N PHE A 149 27.26 23.57 -27.74
CA PHE A 149 26.60 24.68 -28.42
C PHE A 149 27.11 25.99 -27.86
N ALA A 150 27.54 26.89 -28.75
CA ALA A 150 28.06 28.21 -28.41
C ALA A 150 27.09 28.93 -27.46
N THR A 151 27.55 29.23 -26.24
CA THR A 151 26.89 30.18 -25.36
C THR A 151 26.78 31.51 -26.11
N PRO A 152 25.59 32.11 -26.23
CA PRO A 152 25.47 33.48 -26.70
C PRO A 152 26.42 34.36 -25.87
N PRO A 153 27.24 35.22 -26.49
CA PRO A 153 28.10 36.12 -25.72
C PRO A 153 27.25 36.94 -24.76
N ASP A 154 27.73 37.08 -23.53
CA ASP A 154 27.02 37.69 -22.41
C ASP A 154 26.28 38.99 -22.80
N PRO A 155 25.00 39.15 -22.43
CA PRO A 155 24.33 40.43 -22.56
C PRO A 155 25.00 41.43 -21.60
N PHE A 156 25.52 42.51 -22.18
CA PHE A 156 26.00 43.78 -21.60
C PHE A 156 26.23 43.87 -20.08
N PRO A 157 27.41 44.36 -19.63
CA PRO A 157 27.74 44.48 -18.21
C PRO A 157 26.86 45.56 -17.56
N GLY A 158 25.87 45.13 -16.78
CA GLY A 158 24.98 46.03 -16.06
C GLY A 158 24.00 45.36 -15.10
N ASN A 159 23.69 44.07 -15.29
CA ASN A 159 22.70 43.36 -14.47
C ASN A 159 23.31 42.12 -13.79
N ALA A 160 24.35 42.31 -12.98
CA ALA A 160 24.81 41.25 -12.08
C ALA A 160 24.13 41.41 -10.71
N ALA A 161 23.10 40.61 -10.47
CA ALA A 161 22.71 40.19 -9.13
C ALA A 161 23.11 38.72 -8.95
N PRO A 162 23.51 38.31 -7.74
CA PRO A 162 24.52 37.26 -7.54
C PRO A 162 23.98 35.87 -7.88
N LEU A 163 24.87 35.02 -8.40
CA LEU A 163 24.73 33.57 -8.34
C LEU A 163 24.50 33.16 -6.88
N LEU A 164 23.23 32.99 -6.51
CA LEU A 164 22.88 32.23 -5.32
C LEU A 164 23.41 30.83 -5.58
N ALA A 165 24.44 30.46 -4.82
CA ALA A 165 24.92 29.10 -4.75
C ALA A 165 23.71 28.19 -4.50
N ILE A 166 23.41 27.32 -5.47
CA ILE A 166 22.40 26.28 -5.32
C ILE A 166 22.90 25.40 -4.16
N PRO A 167 22.21 25.32 -3.01
CA PRO A 167 22.60 24.37 -1.99
C PRO A 167 22.43 22.97 -2.60
N SER A 168 23.56 22.28 -2.73
CA SER A 168 23.64 20.89 -3.15
C SER A 168 22.80 20.03 -2.21
N ALA A 169 22.01 19.14 -2.81
CA ALA A 169 21.18 18.16 -2.12
C ALA A 169 22.01 17.30 -1.16
N ALA A 170 22.01 17.70 0.10
CA ALA A 170 22.22 16.83 1.24
C ALA A 170 20.98 17.03 2.11
N GLY A 171 20.27 15.95 2.40
CA GLY A 171 19.00 15.99 3.14
C GLY A 171 19.18 16.66 4.50
N ASP A 172 18.85 17.94 4.57
CA ASP A 172 18.59 18.63 5.82
C ASP A 172 17.18 18.25 6.28
N ALA A 173 17.08 17.81 7.53
CA ALA A 173 15.85 17.33 8.19
C ALA A 173 14.78 18.42 8.41
N THR A 174 14.75 19.47 7.60
CA THR A 174 13.98 20.70 7.80
C THR A 174 12.83 20.87 6.80
N THR A 175 12.64 19.93 5.86
CA THR A 175 11.53 19.91 4.89
C THR A 175 10.72 18.61 4.94
N LEU A 176 10.42 18.13 6.13
CA LEU A 176 9.46 17.04 6.32
C LEU A 176 8.07 17.50 5.80
N GLY A 177 7.63 16.91 4.70
CA GLY A 177 6.36 17.24 4.04
C GLY A 177 6.07 16.24 2.92
N GLY A 178 4.83 16.21 2.46
CA GLY A 178 4.38 15.36 1.36
C GLY A 178 4.13 13.90 1.75
N ASN A 179 4.16 13.03 0.73
CA ASN A 179 3.87 11.61 0.89
C ASN A 179 5.04 10.87 1.56
N TYR A 180 4.74 9.71 2.13
CA TYR A 180 5.76 8.76 2.57
C TYR A 180 6.16 7.87 1.39
N TRP A 181 7.25 8.23 0.72
CA TRP A 181 7.79 7.52 -0.44
C TRP A 181 8.73 6.39 -0.02
N LEU A 182 8.87 5.38 -0.87
CA LEU A 182 9.84 4.31 -0.67
C LEU A 182 11.26 4.89 -0.53
N ALA A 183 11.88 4.66 0.63
CA ALA A 183 13.20 5.17 0.92
C ALA A 183 14.27 4.34 0.20
N ALA A 184 15.04 5.02 -0.65
CA ALA A 184 16.17 4.45 -1.36
C ALA A 184 17.47 5.19 -1.01
N GLY A 185 18.58 4.44 -1.01
CA GLY A 185 19.92 4.99 -0.92
C GLY A 185 20.37 5.63 -2.23
N PRO A 186 21.59 6.20 -2.24
CA PRO A 186 22.20 6.74 -3.45
C PRO A 186 22.19 5.69 -4.57
N GLY A 187 21.67 6.04 -5.74
CA GLY A 187 21.57 5.13 -6.89
C GLY A 187 20.31 4.26 -6.93
N GLY A 188 19.31 4.51 -6.07
CA GLY A 188 18.02 3.80 -6.12
C GLY A 188 18.04 2.43 -5.41
N GLU A 189 19.02 2.21 -4.53
CA GLU A 189 19.11 0.97 -3.76
C GLU A 189 18.13 0.95 -2.58
N VAL A 190 17.29 -0.06 -2.49
CA VAL A 190 16.34 -0.27 -1.40
C VAL A 190 16.83 -1.41 -0.52
N ARG A 191 16.81 -1.21 0.81
CA ARG A 191 17.15 -2.27 1.76
C ARG A 191 15.93 -3.13 2.05
N TYR A 192 16.06 -4.43 1.82
CA TYR A 192 15.04 -5.44 2.11
C TYR A 192 15.66 -6.69 2.74
N GLN A 193 15.13 -7.12 3.89
CA GLN A 193 15.66 -8.24 4.69
C GLN A 193 17.19 -8.17 4.96
N GLY A 194 17.70 -6.96 5.18
CA GLY A 194 19.13 -6.71 5.42
C GLY A 194 20.03 -6.75 4.18
N LYS A 195 19.44 -6.93 2.98
CA LYS A 195 20.15 -6.97 1.70
C LYS A 195 19.80 -5.73 0.87
N ALA A 196 20.72 -5.29 0.00
CA ALA A 196 20.48 -4.17 -0.92
C ALA A 196 19.95 -4.68 -2.26
N PHE A 197 18.80 -4.17 -2.68
CA PHE A 197 18.18 -4.45 -3.98
C PHE A 197 18.11 -3.17 -4.80
N SER A 198 18.13 -3.28 -6.12
CA SER A 198 17.82 -2.17 -7.02
C SER A 198 16.30 -2.11 -7.22
N ALA A 199 15.70 -0.95 -6.95
CA ALA A 199 14.33 -0.68 -7.37
C ALA A 199 14.27 -0.51 -8.89
N ILE A 200 13.28 -1.12 -9.54
CA ILE A 200 13.08 -0.99 -10.98
C ILE A 200 11.76 -0.29 -11.31
N GLU A 201 11.63 0.15 -12.56
CA GLU A 201 10.40 0.76 -13.08
C GLU A 201 9.96 1.97 -12.25
N ASP A 202 8.70 2.02 -11.84
CA ASP A 202 8.10 3.10 -11.04
C ASP A 202 8.11 2.81 -9.53
N SER A 203 8.86 1.80 -9.07
CA SER A 203 8.86 1.35 -7.66
C SER A 203 9.21 2.47 -6.66
N LEU A 204 10.06 3.43 -7.07
CA LEU A 204 10.43 4.58 -6.22
C LEU A 204 9.30 5.60 -6.06
N ARG A 205 8.26 5.54 -6.90
CA ARG A 205 7.03 6.34 -6.81
C ARG A 205 5.98 5.68 -5.91
N ALA A 206 6.26 4.50 -5.37
CA ALA A 206 5.41 3.88 -4.38
C ALA A 206 5.36 4.73 -3.11
N HIS A 207 4.15 5.08 -2.70
CA HIS A 207 3.90 5.77 -1.44
C HIS A 207 2.80 5.05 -0.65
N LEU A 208 2.69 5.42 0.63
CA LEU A 208 1.74 4.81 1.53
C LEU A 208 0.34 5.41 1.38
N LEU A 209 -0.66 4.53 1.36
CA LEU A 209 -2.08 4.85 1.46
C LEU A 209 -2.63 4.34 2.79
N ILE A 210 -3.68 4.97 3.28
CA ILE A 210 -4.49 4.51 4.41
C ILE A 210 -5.97 4.52 4.04
N ASP A 211 -6.78 3.75 4.76
CA ASP A 211 -8.23 3.87 4.69
C ASP A 211 -8.69 5.14 5.45
N ALA A 212 -9.41 6.02 4.76
CA ALA A 212 -9.94 7.24 5.34
C ALA A 212 -10.89 6.94 6.51
N ASP A 213 -11.68 5.86 6.43
CA ASP A 213 -12.63 5.49 7.49
C ASP A 213 -11.89 5.03 8.76
N ALA A 214 -10.78 4.30 8.59
CA ALA A 214 -9.94 3.86 9.70
C ALA A 214 -9.26 5.02 10.45
N LEU A 215 -8.92 6.11 9.74
CA LEU A 215 -8.36 7.31 10.34
C LEU A 215 -9.37 7.99 11.29
N GLU A 216 -10.63 8.09 10.88
CA GLU A 216 -11.69 8.67 11.69
C GLU A 216 -11.93 7.85 12.96
N GLU A 217 -11.94 6.51 12.85
CA GLU A 217 -12.08 5.64 14.02
C GLU A 217 -10.96 5.84 15.04
N VAL A 218 -9.71 5.95 14.60
CA VAL A 218 -8.56 6.18 15.50
C VAL A 218 -8.69 7.55 16.17
N ALA A 219 -9.12 8.58 15.44
CA ALA A 219 -9.38 9.90 16.00
C ALA A 219 -10.50 9.87 17.05
N LEU A 220 -11.60 9.16 16.79
CA LEU A 220 -12.72 9.01 17.73
C LEU A 220 -12.33 8.22 18.99
N ARG A 221 -11.57 7.13 18.86
CA ARG A 221 -11.11 6.36 20.04
C ARG A 221 -10.27 7.20 21.00
N ARG A 222 -9.59 8.23 20.50
CA ARG A 222 -8.81 9.15 21.34
C ARG A 222 -9.67 10.14 22.12
N THR A 223 -10.83 10.55 21.58
CA THR A 223 -11.74 11.49 22.25
C THR A 223 -12.63 10.80 23.29
N VAL A 224 -12.83 9.48 23.17
CA VAL A 224 -13.60 8.70 24.13
C VAL A 224 -12.72 8.30 25.32
N LEU A 225 -13.10 8.74 26.52
CA LEU A 225 -12.42 8.34 27.74
C LEU A 225 -12.71 6.86 28.06
N PRO A 226 -11.68 6.03 28.33
CA PRO A 226 -11.88 4.67 28.80
C PRO A 226 -12.42 4.75 30.22
N GLY A 227 -13.74 4.61 30.39
CA GLY A 227 -14.39 4.76 31.70
C GLY A 227 -13.70 3.94 32.80
N VAL A 228 -13.63 4.51 34.01
CA VAL A 228 -13.00 3.86 35.16
C VAL A 228 -13.96 2.81 35.74
N ARG A 229 -13.52 1.56 35.84
CA ARG A 229 -14.25 0.53 36.59
C ARG A 229 -13.78 0.54 38.04
N LEU A 230 -14.71 0.59 38.99
CA LEU A 230 -14.41 0.38 40.40
C LEU A 230 -13.98 -1.09 40.56
N SER A 231 -12.75 -1.33 41.01
CA SER A 231 -12.32 -2.66 41.44
C SER A 231 -13.21 -3.09 42.59
N GLY A 232 -13.82 -4.28 42.44
CA GLY A 232 -14.79 -4.82 43.39
C GLY A 232 -14.27 -4.82 44.83
N ARG A 233 -15.14 -4.40 45.74
CA ARG A 233 -14.96 -4.40 47.19
C ARG A 233 -15.35 -5.75 47.77
#